data_AF-Q31Q05-F1
#
_entry.id   AF-Q31Q05-F1
#
_cell.length_a   1.000
_cell.length_b   1.000
_cell.length_c   1.000
_cell.angle_alpha   90.00
_cell.angle_beta   90.00
_cell.angle_gamma   90.00
#
_symmetry.space_group_name_H-M   'P 1'
#
loop_
_entity.id
_entity.type
_entity.pdbx_description
1 polymer ?
#
loop_
_entity_poly.entity_id
_entity_poly.type
_entity_poly.pdbx_seq_one_letter_code
_entity_poly.pdbx_strand_id
1 'polypeptide(L)'
;MREFTPTTLSEEERQELLGQLRRKEGRWLAWARACQTLLKNGLNPQTLFEATGFEPIQQNQITVAMQVYDSILRQDPPAHVRETYQEWGSDLLYELRELDQEQRSLCAQLALERKLDADQIREVAKATKDFCRLPKQPENFDRHPGDAVAHQCWRLAQERTDLTERSRLIARGLQFAQSAGARALIEALLLDLSGVPSRKPPMLPIYRLETEEDLPRLLPFAGTLPLSSSQIEAIAAVEAEGPFGLVSSPQGQQWLALPGWQAILTAEDPIACLEQIDRLPNAPEGPTEAVVLVVDRADRDWDADHFFLVEQAEGARIQWSPSAIAAPILGRLVLILRPKRVLDEAAIATPWQFEE
;
A
#
# COMPACT_ATOMS: atom_id res chain seq x y z
N MET A 1 -10.21 -20.97 -39.38
CA MET A 1 -9.37 -21.20 -38.18
C MET A 1 -8.36 -22.27 -38.54
N ARG A 2 -7.06 -21.96 -38.55
CA ARG A 2 -6.04 -23.01 -38.67
C ARG A 2 -6.00 -23.72 -37.32
N GLU A 3 -6.46 -24.97 -37.29
CA GLU A 3 -6.34 -25.82 -36.11
C GLU A 3 -4.86 -25.90 -35.73
N PHE A 4 -4.55 -25.42 -34.53
CA PHE A 4 -3.22 -25.53 -33.94
C PHE A 4 -3.15 -26.94 -33.36
N THR A 5 -2.69 -27.91 -34.14
CA THR A 5 -2.41 -29.26 -33.61
C THR A 5 -1.18 -29.14 -32.72
N PRO A 6 -1.28 -29.30 -31.39
CA PRO A 6 -0.09 -29.32 -30.55
C PRO A 6 0.76 -30.52 -31.01
N THR A 7 1.98 -30.25 -31.45
CA THR A 7 2.92 -31.29 -31.87
C THR A 7 3.28 -32.10 -30.63
N THR A 8 2.55 -33.20 -30.40
CA THR A 8 2.83 -34.16 -29.34
C THR A 8 4.16 -34.85 -29.65
N LEU A 9 5.12 -34.71 -28.75
CA LEU A 9 6.43 -35.36 -28.84
C LEU A 9 6.25 -36.88 -29.00
N SER A 10 6.87 -37.49 -30.01
CA SER A 10 6.83 -38.95 -30.17
C SER A 10 7.57 -39.65 -29.04
N GLU A 11 7.27 -40.93 -28.80
CA GLU A 11 7.96 -41.71 -27.76
C GLU A 11 9.46 -41.81 -28.02
N GLU A 12 9.87 -41.97 -29.28
CA GLU A 12 11.27 -42.04 -29.68
C GLU A 12 12.02 -40.73 -29.40
N GLU A 13 11.44 -39.58 -29.78
CA GLU A 13 12.00 -38.26 -29.50
C GLU A 13 12.08 -38.00 -27.98
N ARG A 14 11.08 -38.46 -27.22
CA ARG A 14 11.08 -38.36 -25.76
C ARG A 14 12.24 -39.12 -25.15
N GLN A 15 12.47 -40.37 -25.56
CA GLN A 15 13.59 -41.18 -25.08
C GLN A 15 14.94 -40.59 -25.50
N GLU A 16 15.04 -40.04 -26.70
CA GLU A 16 16.26 -39.40 -27.18
C GLU A 16 16.62 -38.17 -26.35
N LEU A 17 15.67 -37.26 -26.09
CA LEU A 17 15.89 -36.10 -25.22
C LEU A 17 16.28 -36.50 -23.79
N LEU A 18 15.63 -37.52 -23.23
CA LEU A 18 16.00 -38.06 -21.92
C LEU A 18 17.42 -38.65 -21.92
N GLY A 19 17.79 -39.36 -22.99
CA GLY A 19 19.13 -39.90 -23.17
C GLY A 19 20.21 -38.84 -23.31
N GLN A 20 19.95 -37.76 -24.06
CA GLN A 20 20.84 -36.61 -24.19
C GLN A 20 21.05 -35.90 -22.85
N LEU A 21 19.96 -35.63 -22.12
CA LEU A 21 20.04 -35.01 -20.79
C LEU A 21 20.81 -35.90 -19.79
N ARG A 22 20.53 -37.20 -19.76
CA ARG A 22 21.24 -38.14 -18.88
C ARG A 22 22.74 -38.17 -19.15
N ARG A 23 23.15 -38.07 -20.41
CA ARG A 23 24.56 -38.01 -20.83
C ARG A 23 25.17 -36.59 -20.71
N LYS A 24 24.37 -35.59 -20.33
CA LYS A 24 24.72 -34.16 -20.33
C LYS A 24 25.31 -33.72 -21.68
N GLU A 25 24.71 -34.19 -22.76
CA GLU A 25 25.17 -33.92 -24.12
C GLU A 25 24.84 -32.47 -24.52
N GLY A 26 25.81 -31.76 -25.11
CA GLY A 26 25.66 -30.35 -25.48
C GLY A 26 25.91 -29.36 -24.34
N ARG A 27 25.30 -28.18 -24.44
CA ARG A 27 25.47 -27.06 -23.49
C ARG A 27 24.19 -26.79 -22.72
N TRP A 28 24.29 -25.95 -21.69
CA TRP A 28 23.16 -25.63 -20.81
C TRP A 28 21.91 -25.15 -21.55
N LEU A 29 22.05 -24.43 -22.67
CA LEU A 29 20.91 -24.02 -23.51
C LEU A 29 20.21 -25.20 -24.17
N ALA A 30 20.97 -26.19 -24.65
CA ALA A 30 20.39 -27.42 -25.20
C ALA A 30 19.66 -28.21 -24.11
N TRP A 31 20.25 -28.30 -22.92
CA TRP A 31 19.62 -28.94 -21.76
C TRP A 31 18.33 -28.22 -21.37
N ALA A 32 18.33 -26.89 -21.30
CA ALA A 32 17.15 -26.09 -20.98
C ALA A 32 16.02 -26.27 -22.01
N ARG A 33 16.34 -26.30 -23.30
CA ARG A 33 15.37 -26.59 -24.37
C ARG A 33 14.79 -28.00 -24.23
N ALA A 34 15.63 -29.01 -24.00
CA ALA A 34 15.19 -30.38 -23.81
C ALA A 34 14.27 -30.52 -22.57
N CYS A 35 14.68 -29.97 -21.42
CA CYS A 35 13.86 -29.94 -20.21
C CYS A 35 12.51 -29.24 -20.46
N GLN A 36 12.52 -28.04 -21.09
CA GLN A 36 11.29 -27.31 -21.37
C GLN A 36 10.36 -28.10 -22.30
N THR A 37 10.89 -28.73 -23.34
CA THR A 37 10.11 -29.56 -24.27
C THR A 37 9.48 -30.76 -23.56
N LEU A 38 10.24 -31.48 -22.73
CA LEU A 38 9.73 -32.62 -21.97
C LEU A 38 8.64 -32.21 -20.98
N LEU A 39 8.85 -31.12 -20.22
CA LEU A 39 7.86 -30.60 -19.26
C LEU A 39 6.58 -30.14 -19.95
N LYS A 40 6.68 -29.45 -21.10
CA LYS A 40 5.52 -29.05 -21.93
C LYS A 40 4.74 -30.24 -22.49
N ASN A 41 5.40 -31.40 -22.67
CA ASN A 41 4.80 -32.64 -23.17
C ASN A 41 4.39 -33.60 -22.04
N GLY A 42 4.14 -33.08 -20.83
CA GLY A 42 3.47 -33.83 -19.76
C GLY A 42 4.38 -34.60 -18.81
N LEU A 43 5.71 -34.53 -18.95
CA LEU A 43 6.59 -34.95 -17.85
C LEU A 43 6.48 -33.94 -16.70
N ASN A 44 6.42 -34.45 -15.46
CA ASN A 44 6.58 -33.59 -14.29
C ASN A 44 8.08 -33.48 -13.90
N PRO A 45 8.47 -32.47 -13.10
CA PRO A 45 9.87 -32.26 -12.71
C PRO A 45 10.52 -33.45 -11.99
N GLN A 46 9.76 -34.18 -11.18
CA GLN A 46 10.28 -35.31 -10.41
C GLN A 46 10.61 -36.51 -11.31
N THR A 47 9.72 -36.85 -12.23
CA THR A 47 9.96 -37.92 -13.22
C THR A 47 11.13 -37.56 -14.15
N LEU A 48 11.28 -36.28 -14.52
CA LEU A 48 12.42 -35.83 -15.31
C LEU A 48 13.74 -35.99 -14.54
N PHE A 49 13.75 -35.67 -13.24
CA PHE A 49 14.89 -35.88 -12.37
C PHE A 49 15.26 -37.37 -12.29
N GLU A 50 14.29 -38.25 -12.02
CA GLU A 50 14.52 -39.70 -11.94
C GLU A 50 15.10 -40.27 -13.24
N ALA A 51 14.69 -39.72 -14.39
CA ALA A 51 15.17 -40.18 -15.69
C ALA A 51 16.55 -39.59 -16.11
N THR A 52 16.96 -38.43 -15.60
CA THR A 52 18.11 -37.67 -16.15
C THR A 52 19.16 -37.22 -15.13
N GLY A 53 18.80 -37.12 -13.85
CA GLY A 53 19.62 -36.53 -12.79
C GLY A 53 19.57 -35.00 -12.72
N PHE A 54 18.78 -34.31 -13.56
CA PHE A 54 18.57 -32.86 -13.43
C PHE A 54 17.57 -32.59 -12.31
N GLU A 55 18.02 -32.01 -11.20
CA GLU A 55 17.15 -31.68 -10.07
C GLU A 55 16.08 -30.65 -10.46
N PRO A 56 14.88 -30.66 -9.85
CA PRO A 56 13.83 -29.69 -10.15
C PRO A 56 14.28 -28.23 -10.03
N ILE A 57 15.16 -27.92 -9.08
CA ILE A 57 15.74 -26.57 -8.91
C ILE A 57 16.60 -26.21 -10.14
N GLN A 58 17.45 -27.13 -10.60
CA GLN A 58 18.29 -26.92 -11.78
C GLN A 58 17.43 -26.80 -13.05
N GLN A 59 16.39 -27.63 -13.21
CA GLN A 59 15.46 -27.56 -14.33
C GLN A 59 14.82 -26.17 -14.43
N ASN A 60 14.33 -25.63 -13.31
CA ASN A 60 13.78 -24.28 -13.25
C ASN A 60 14.84 -23.23 -13.59
N GLN A 61 16.02 -23.33 -12.98
CA GLN A 61 17.11 -22.38 -13.13
C GLN A 61 17.55 -22.24 -14.60
N ILE A 62 17.87 -23.35 -15.28
CA ILE A 62 18.28 -23.30 -16.69
C ILE A 62 17.14 -22.88 -17.62
N THR A 63 15.89 -23.24 -17.31
CA THR A 63 14.74 -22.86 -18.15
C THR A 63 14.48 -21.35 -18.10
N VAL A 64 14.51 -20.76 -16.91
CA VAL A 64 14.34 -19.32 -16.73
C VAL A 64 15.55 -18.57 -17.29
N ALA A 65 16.76 -19.05 -17.06
CA ALA A 65 17.98 -18.46 -17.61
C ALA A 65 17.96 -18.44 -19.14
N MET A 66 17.45 -19.49 -19.79
CA MET A 66 17.28 -19.54 -21.24
C MET A 66 16.30 -18.47 -21.73
N GLN A 67 15.18 -18.26 -21.02
CA GLN A 67 14.24 -17.20 -21.37
C GLN A 67 14.85 -15.80 -21.21
N VAL A 68 15.66 -15.60 -20.16
CA VAL A 68 16.43 -14.37 -19.97
C VAL A 68 17.41 -14.18 -21.13
N TYR A 69 18.18 -15.22 -21.48
CA TYR A 69 19.11 -15.19 -22.62
C TYR A 69 18.40 -14.82 -23.94
N ASP A 70 17.27 -15.46 -24.24
CA ASP A 70 16.47 -15.14 -25.42
C ASP A 70 15.99 -13.68 -25.43
N SER A 71 15.65 -13.12 -24.27
CA SER A 71 15.27 -11.70 -24.16
C SER A 71 16.46 -10.75 -24.33
N ILE A 72 17.66 -11.15 -23.89
CA ILE A 72 18.89 -10.40 -24.09
C ILE A 72 19.24 -10.37 -25.59
N LEU A 73 19.15 -11.51 -26.29
CA LEU A 73 19.42 -11.59 -27.73
C LEU A 73 18.58 -10.62 -28.57
N ARG A 74 17.34 -10.36 -28.15
CA ARG A 74 16.44 -9.40 -28.84
C ARG A 74 16.89 -7.95 -28.72
N GLN A 75 17.77 -7.63 -27.78
CA GLN A 75 18.37 -6.31 -27.59
C GLN A 75 19.70 -6.14 -28.35
N ASP A 76 20.05 -7.10 -29.22
CA ASP A 76 21.31 -7.14 -29.99
C ASP A 76 22.56 -6.83 -29.13
N PRO A 77 22.86 -7.67 -28.13
CA PRO A 77 23.97 -7.44 -27.22
C PRO A 77 25.31 -7.59 -27.97
N PRO A 78 26.41 -7.00 -27.46
CA PRO A 78 27.74 -7.21 -28.02
C PRO A 78 28.08 -8.69 -28.18
N ALA A 79 28.84 -9.04 -29.23
CA ALA A 79 29.15 -10.43 -29.56
C ALA A 79 29.75 -11.22 -28.38
N HIS A 80 30.67 -10.62 -27.63
CA HIS A 80 31.29 -11.27 -26.47
C HIS A 80 30.27 -11.66 -25.38
N VAL A 81 29.20 -10.87 -25.18
CA VAL A 81 28.14 -11.19 -24.21
C VAL A 81 27.33 -12.39 -24.68
N ARG A 82 26.97 -12.40 -25.96
CA ARG A 82 26.26 -13.50 -26.61
C ARG A 82 27.04 -14.81 -26.50
N GLU A 83 28.30 -14.78 -26.94
CA GLU A 83 29.18 -15.96 -26.97
C GLU A 83 29.44 -16.50 -25.57
N THR A 84 29.72 -15.61 -24.60
CA THR A 84 30.01 -16.03 -23.22
C THR A 84 28.80 -16.73 -22.59
N TYR A 85 27.60 -16.13 -22.70
CA TYR A 85 26.40 -16.71 -22.09
C TYR A 85 25.86 -17.93 -22.84
N GLN A 86 26.28 -18.14 -24.09
CA GLN A 86 25.99 -19.38 -24.82
C GLN A 86 26.81 -20.57 -24.28
N GLU A 87 27.98 -20.32 -23.70
CA GLU A 87 28.85 -21.34 -23.09
C GLU A 87 28.46 -21.62 -21.64
N TRP A 88 28.30 -20.58 -20.81
CA TRP A 88 28.08 -20.71 -19.36
C TRP A 88 27.24 -19.55 -18.78
N GLY A 89 26.99 -19.56 -17.47
CA GLY A 89 26.35 -18.42 -16.78
C GLY A 89 24.82 -18.51 -16.67
N SER A 90 24.24 -19.70 -16.74
CA SER A 90 22.80 -19.88 -16.50
C SER A 90 22.38 -19.45 -15.09
N ASP A 91 23.26 -19.61 -14.10
CA ASP A 91 23.09 -19.16 -12.72
C ASP A 91 23.11 -17.62 -12.64
N LEU A 92 24.04 -16.99 -13.35
CA LEU A 92 24.12 -15.54 -13.45
C LEU A 92 22.87 -14.94 -14.10
N LEU A 93 22.43 -15.50 -15.24
CA LEU A 93 21.25 -15.02 -15.95
C LEU A 93 19.95 -15.27 -15.19
N TYR A 94 19.88 -16.33 -14.37
CA TYR A 94 18.72 -16.61 -13.54
C TYR A 94 18.41 -15.45 -12.57
N GLU A 95 19.42 -14.76 -12.07
CA GLU A 95 19.24 -13.63 -11.14
C GLU A 95 18.68 -12.37 -11.81
N LEU A 96 18.70 -12.31 -13.16
CA LEU A 96 18.14 -11.21 -13.93
C LEU A 96 16.64 -11.40 -14.29
N ARG A 97 16.01 -12.48 -13.83
CA ARG A 97 14.64 -12.86 -14.22
C ARG A 97 13.57 -11.82 -13.91
N GLU A 98 13.77 -11.00 -12.88
CA GLU A 98 12.79 -9.98 -12.45
C GLU A 98 12.87 -8.66 -13.22
N LEU A 99 13.90 -8.50 -14.06
CA LEU A 99 14.14 -7.32 -14.86
C LEU A 99 13.39 -7.38 -16.20
N ASP A 100 13.21 -6.23 -16.85
CA ASP A 100 12.72 -6.16 -18.23
C ASP A 100 13.82 -6.49 -19.26
N GLN A 101 13.48 -6.46 -20.55
CA GLN A 101 14.40 -6.89 -21.62
C GLN A 101 15.64 -5.99 -21.75
N GLU A 102 15.46 -4.68 -21.67
CA GLU A 102 16.54 -3.69 -21.78
C GLU A 102 17.47 -3.80 -20.57
N GLN A 103 16.89 -3.84 -19.36
CA GLN A 103 17.62 -4.00 -18.11
C GLN A 103 18.41 -5.31 -18.06
N ARG A 104 17.84 -6.43 -18.54
CA ARG A 104 18.54 -7.71 -18.64
C ARG A 104 19.79 -7.59 -19.50
N SER A 105 19.69 -6.94 -20.66
CA SER A 105 20.84 -6.77 -21.57
C SER A 105 21.95 -5.94 -20.92
N LEU A 106 21.61 -4.80 -20.33
CA LEU A 106 22.58 -3.93 -19.68
C LEU A 106 23.20 -4.58 -18.42
N CYS A 107 22.40 -5.25 -17.58
CA CYS A 107 22.91 -5.95 -16.41
C CYS A 107 23.82 -7.12 -16.77
N ALA A 108 23.50 -7.87 -17.83
CA ALA A 108 24.32 -8.96 -18.33
C ALA A 108 25.68 -8.46 -18.87
N GLN A 109 25.69 -7.32 -19.58
CA GLN A 109 26.92 -6.66 -20.00
C GLN A 109 27.78 -6.25 -18.80
N LEU A 110 27.19 -5.52 -17.85
CA LEU A 110 27.88 -5.07 -16.64
C LEU A 110 28.43 -6.25 -15.80
N ALA A 111 27.69 -7.35 -15.72
CA ALA A 111 28.11 -8.54 -15.00
C ALA A 111 29.38 -9.15 -15.57
N LEU A 112 29.52 -9.22 -16.89
CA LEU A 112 30.73 -9.72 -17.54
C LEU A 112 31.89 -8.74 -17.40
N GLU A 113 31.65 -7.45 -17.63
CA GLU A 113 32.67 -6.41 -17.49
C GLU A 113 33.29 -6.38 -16.09
N ARG A 114 32.47 -6.59 -15.06
CA ARG A 114 32.90 -6.56 -13.66
C ARG A 114 33.15 -7.93 -13.05
N LYS A 115 33.01 -9.00 -13.84
CA LYS A 115 33.20 -10.41 -13.43
C LYS A 115 32.41 -10.75 -12.17
N LEU A 116 31.13 -10.40 -12.16
CA LEU A 116 30.25 -10.58 -11.01
C LEU A 116 29.83 -12.04 -10.84
N ASP A 117 29.76 -12.50 -9.60
CA ASP A 117 29.12 -13.77 -9.24
C ASP A 117 27.59 -13.65 -9.12
N ALA A 118 26.89 -14.76 -8.91
CA ALA A 118 25.43 -14.79 -8.86
C ALA A 118 24.85 -13.91 -7.74
N ASP A 119 25.49 -13.90 -6.56
CA ASP A 119 25.00 -13.10 -5.43
C ASP A 119 25.18 -11.60 -5.70
N GLN A 120 26.31 -11.21 -6.28
CA GLN A 120 26.56 -9.84 -6.71
C GLN A 120 25.58 -9.40 -7.81
N ILE A 121 25.29 -10.27 -8.79
CA ILE A 121 24.31 -9.97 -9.84
C ILE A 121 22.91 -9.81 -9.26
N ARG A 122 22.53 -10.62 -8.27
CA ARG A 122 21.24 -10.47 -7.57
C ARG A 122 21.14 -9.10 -6.90
N GLU A 123 22.21 -8.63 -6.26
CA GLU A 123 22.28 -7.28 -5.69
C GLU A 123 22.17 -6.18 -6.76
N VAL A 124 22.86 -6.34 -7.89
CA VAL A 124 22.78 -5.40 -9.03
C VAL A 124 21.36 -5.39 -9.61
N ALA A 125 20.75 -6.54 -9.84
CA ALA A 125 19.38 -6.65 -10.35
C ALA A 125 18.39 -5.96 -9.42
N LYS A 126 18.53 -6.15 -8.10
CA LYS A 126 17.72 -5.44 -7.11
C LYS A 126 17.92 -3.93 -7.19
N ALA A 127 19.16 -3.45 -7.23
CA ALA A 127 19.47 -2.02 -7.32
C ALA A 127 18.89 -1.39 -8.59
N THR A 128 19.06 -2.04 -9.75
CA THR A 128 18.50 -1.60 -11.03
C THR A 128 16.98 -1.54 -10.99
N LYS A 129 16.31 -2.58 -10.49
CA LYS A 129 14.86 -2.64 -10.38
C LYS A 129 14.30 -1.55 -9.48
N ASP A 130 14.91 -1.35 -8.32
CA ASP A 130 14.49 -0.32 -7.36
C ASP A 130 14.69 1.08 -7.95
N PHE A 131 15.81 1.32 -8.65
CA PHE A 131 16.10 2.59 -9.30
C PHE A 131 15.11 2.91 -10.43
N CYS A 132 14.82 1.94 -11.31
CA CYS A 132 13.91 2.12 -12.44
C CYS A 132 12.44 2.31 -12.01
N ARG A 133 12.08 1.96 -10.77
CA ARG A 133 10.75 2.16 -10.19
C ARG A 133 10.55 3.52 -9.54
N LEU A 134 11.61 4.32 -9.41
CA LEU A 134 11.48 5.66 -8.84
C LEU A 134 10.60 6.53 -9.75
N PRO A 135 9.57 7.21 -9.20
CA PRO A 135 8.68 8.06 -10.01
C PRO A 135 9.43 9.19 -10.72
N LYS A 136 10.43 9.75 -10.04
CA LYS A 136 11.35 10.75 -10.57
C LYS A 136 12.75 10.17 -10.57
N GLN A 137 13.41 10.23 -11.73
CA GLN A 137 14.81 9.83 -11.85
C GLN A 137 15.70 10.78 -11.03
N PRO A 138 16.58 10.23 -10.16
CA PRO A 138 17.57 11.02 -9.45
C PRO A 138 18.47 11.79 -10.42
N GLU A 139 18.73 13.06 -10.10
CA GLU A 139 19.61 13.91 -10.91
C GLU A 139 21.04 13.35 -10.90
N ASN A 140 21.73 13.47 -12.04
CA ASN A 140 23.11 13.00 -12.26
C ASN A 140 23.30 11.47 -12.26
N PHE A 141 22.26 10.65 -12.15
CA PHE A 141 22.34 9.21 -12.32
C PHE A 141 21.59 8.78 -13.59
N ASP A 142 22.30 8.15 -14.52
CA ASP A 142 21.71 7.61 -15.74
C ASP A 142 20.94 6.31 -15.46
N ARG A 143 20.03 5.92 -16.36
CA ARG A 143 19.33 4.62 -16.30
C ARG A 143 20.22 3.45 -16.72
N HIS A 144 21.45 3.45 -16.24
CA HIS A 144 22.40 2.35 -16.40
C HIS A 144 22.48 1.56 -15.09
N PRO A 145 22.57 0.22 -15.12
CA PRO A 145 22.67 -0.60 -13.90
C PRO A 145 23.87 -0.22 -13.00
N GLY A 146 24.97 0.24 -13.60
CA GLY A 146 26.11 0.78 -12.85
C GLY A 146 25.73 2.01 -12.01
N ASP A 147 25.00 2.94 -12.62
CA ASP A 147 24.51 4.15 -11.93
C ASP A 147 23.41 3.83 -10.92
N ALA A 148 22.60 2.80 -11.15
CA ALA A 148 21.62 2.34 -10.17
C ALA A 148 22.28 1.82 -8.88
N VAL A 149 23.35 1.02 -9.01
CA VAL A 149 24.17 0.56 -7.87
C VAL A 149 24.90 1.74 -7.22
N ALA A 150 25.43 2.65 -8.02
CA ALA A 150 26.09 3.86 -7.56
C ALA A 150 25.13 4.74 -6.71
N HIS A 151 23.91 4.96 -7.19
CA HIS A 151 22.85 5.69 -6.48
C HIS A 151 22.47 4.99 -5.16
N GLN A 152 22.33 3.66 -5.18
CA GLN A 152 22.07 2.89 -3.95
C GLN A 152 23.18 3.09 -2.91
N CYS A 153 24.45 2.99 -3.34
CA CYS A 153 25.60 3.19 -2.47
C CYS A 153 25.67 4.63 -1.95
N TRP A 154 25.39 5.63 -2.80
CA TRP A 154 25.37 7.04 -2.45
C TRP A 154 24.31 7.35 -1.38
N ARG A 155 23.09 6.82 -1.54
CA ARG A 155 22.01 6.99 -0.54
C ARG A 155 22.38 6.35 0.80
N LEU A 156 22.84 5.10 0.77
CA LEU A 156 23.23 4.39 1.99
C LEU A 156 24.41 5.07 2.70
N ALA A 157 25.40 5.57 1.95
CA ALA A 157 26.57 6.25 2.51
C ALA A 157 26.19 7.53 3.28
N GLN A 158 25.14 8.24 2.86
CA GLN A 158 24.63 9.43 3.57
C GLN A 158 23.87 9.10 4.86
N GLU A 159 23.41 7.86 5.01
CA GLU A 159 22.68 7.39 6.19
C GLU A 159 23.63 6.77 7.24
N ARG A 160 24.87 6.42 6.85
CA ARG A 160 25.85 5.80 7.75
C ARG A 160 26.68 6.82 8.50
N THR A 161 26.70 6.68 9.83
CA THR A 161 27.58 7.43 10.74
C THR A 161 28.94 6.76 10.89
N ASP A 162 29.02 5.44 10.79
CA ASP A 162 30.28 4.71 10.83
C ASP A 162 31.13 5.00 9.59
N LEU A 163 32.35 5.48 9.81
CA LEU A 163 33.26 5.89 8.75
C LEU A 163 33.74 4.71 7.90
N THR A 164 33.87 3.51 8.48
CA THR A 164 34.35 2.33 7.77
C THR A 164 33.29 1.82 6.80
N GLU A 165 32.05 1.68 7.27
CA GLU A 165 30.90 1.33 6.44
C GLU A 165 30.66 2.37 5.34
N ARG A 166 30.72 3.66 5.70
CA ARG A 166 30.58 4.76 4.72
C ARG A 166 31.67 4.69 3.65
N SER A 167 32.93 4.47 4.03
CA SER A 167 34.05 4.34 3.09
C SER A 167 33.89 3.14 2.15
N ARG A 168 33.43 1.99 2.67
CA ARG A 168 33.14 0.80 1.85
C ARG A 168 32.03 1.07 0.83
N LEU A 169 30.98 1.78 1.23
CA LEU A 169 29.89 2.17 0.33
C LEU A 169 30.35 3.15 -0.75
N ILE A 170 31.17 4.14 -0.39
CA ILE A 170 31.75 5.08 -1.37
C ILE A 170 32.62 4.33 -2.38
N ALA A 171 33.52 3.45 -1.92
CA ALA A 171 34.39 2.66 -2.81
C ALA A 171 33.56 1.78 -3.76
N ARG A 172 32.53 1.12 -3.24
CA ARG A 172 31.59 0.33 -4.07
C ARG A 172 30.85 1.22 -5.07
N GLY A 173 30.38 2.39 -4.65
CA GLY A 173 29.72 3.35 -5.53
C GLY A 173 30.62 3.79 -6.69
N LEU A 174 31.87 4.17 -6.41
CA LEU A 174 32.86 4.56 -7.42
C LEU A 174 33.27 3.42 -8.35
N GLN A 175 33.24 2.18 -7.85
CA GLN A 175 33.48 1.00 -8.68
C GLN A 175 32.39 0.87 -9.76
N PHE A 176 31.13 1.15 -9.43
CA PHE A 176 29.99 0.91 -10.35
C PHE A 176 29.54 2.13 -11.15
N ALA A 177 29.79 3.35 -10.68
CA ALA A 177 29.38 4.58 -11.36
C ALA A 177 29.87 4.61 -12.82
N GLN A 178 28.92 4.81 -13.74
CA GLN A 178 29.14 4.86 -15.17
C GLN A 178 29.12 6.31 -15.69
N SER A 179 28.18 7.13 -15.20
CA SER A 179 28.12 8.54 -15.59
C SER A 179 29.10 9.40 -14.80
N ALA A 180 29.59 10.47 -15.43
CA ALA A 180 30.44 11.45 -14.77
C ALA A 180 29.70 12.15 -13.62
N GLY A 181 28.39 12.36 -13.75
CA GLY A 181 27.55 12.96 -12.73
C GLY A 181 27.45 12.08 -11.48
N ALA A 182 27.16 10.78 -11.65
CA ALA A 182 27.07 9.83 -10.55
C ALA A 182 28.40 9.74 -9.80
N ARG A 183 29.50 9.69 -10.57
CA ARG A 183 30.85 9.67 -10.01
C ARG A 183 31.14 10.91 -9.17
N ALA A 184 30.85 12.10 -9.69
CA ALA A 184 31.06 13.36 -8.98
C ALA A 184 30.27 13.43 -7.65
N LEU A 185 29.01 12.99 -7.65
CA LEU A 185 28.19 12.95 -6.42
C LEU A 185 28.76 12.00 -5.36
N ILE A 186 29.35 10.88 -5.77
CA ILE A 186 29.97 9.93 -4.84
C ILE A 186 31.33 10.44 -4.35
N GLU A 187 32.13 11.05 -5.23
CA GLU A 187 33.40 11.69 -4.84
C GLU A 187 33.18 12.83 -3.84
N ALA A 188 32.08 13.59 -3.97
CA ALA A 188 31.72 14.63 -3.01
C ALA A 188 31.52 14.08 -1.57
N LEU A 189 31.12 12.81 -1.42
CA LEU A 189 31.00 12.19 -0.09
C LEU A 189 32.35 12.00 0.62
N LEU A 190 33.47 12.01 -0.12
CA LEU A 190 34.82 11.96 0.44
C LEU A 190 35.23 13.30 1.08
N LEU A 191 34.68 14.41 0.59
CA LEU A 191 34.95 15.74 1.15
C LEU A 191 34.26 15.92 2.51
N ASP A 192 33.15 15.20 2.72
CA ASP A 192 32.35 15.21 3.94
C ASP A 192 32.71 14.05 4.89
N LEU A 193 33.98 13.62 4.90
CA LEU A 193 34.49 12.63 5.85
C LEU A 193 34.77 13.23 7.25
N SER A 194 34.71 14.56 7.40
CA SER A 194 34.67 15.18 8.72
C SER A 194 33.34 14.81 9.37
N GLY A 195 33.34 13.76 10.20
CA GLY A 195 32.16 13.11 10.77
C GLY A 195 31.30 13.95 11.73
N VAL A 196 30.98 15.19 11.38
CA VAL A 196 29.88 15.96 11.95
C VAL A 196 28.68 15.72 11.03
N PRO A 197 27.89 14.65 11.24
CA PRO A 197 26.70 14.43 10.44
C PRO A 197 25.85 15.70 10.50
N SER A 198 25.57 16.31 9.36
CA SER A 198 24.66 17.45 9.31
C SER A 198 23.34 16.98 9.93
N ARG A 199 22.93 17.61 11.03
CA ARG A 199 21.74 17.20 11.76
C ARG A 199 20.55 17.44 10.85
N LYS A 200 19.99 16.36 10.29
CA LYS A 200 18.78 16.45 9.47
C LYS A 200 17.66 17.06 10.33
N PRO A 201 16.82 17.94 9.77
CA PRO A 201 15.63 18.43 10.47
C PRO A 201 14.77 17.27 10.98
N PRO A 202 14.09 17.42 12.12
CA PRO A 202 13.14 16.40 12.56
C PRO A 202 12.03 16.24 11.52
N MET A 203 11.46 15.03 11.44
CA MET A 203 10.29 14.80 10.61
C MET A 203 9.12 15.67 11.08
N LEU A 204 8.37 16.23 10.13
CA LEU A 204 7.13 16.94 10.45
C LEU A 204 6.09 15.92 10.97
N PRO A 205 5.33 16.26 12.04
CA PRO A 205 4.29 15.39 12.58
C PRO A 205 3.03 15.44 11.70
N ILE A 206 3.14 14.88 10.50
CA ILE A 206 2.06 14.88 9.52
C ILE A 206 1.10 13.73 9.84
N TYR A 207 -0.17 14.09 10.04
CA TYR A 207 -1.27 13.14 10.20
C TYR A 207 -2.19 13.23 8.98
N ARG A 208 -2.79 12.09 8.62
CA ARG A 208 -3.79 11.98 7.57
C ARG A 208 -4.92 11.13 8.12
N LEU A 209 -6.14 11.66 8.05
CA LEU A 209 -7.35 10.89 8.33
C LEU A 209 -7.59 9.98 7.11
N GLU A 210 -7.79 8.69 7.34
CA GLU A 210 -7.92 7.70 6.28
C GLU A 210 -9.39 7.37 5.99
N THR A 211 -10.30 7.61 6.95
CA THR A 211 -11.73 7.33 6.81
C THR A 211 -12.59 8.57 7.09
N GLU A 212 -13.78 8.63 6.49
CA GLU A 212 -14.75 9.71 6.75
C GLU A 212 -15.27 9.69 8.20
N GLU A 213 -15.30 8.51 8.83
CA GLU A 213 -15.70 8.37 10.25
C GLU A 213 -14.73 9.09 11.20
N ASP A 214 -13.46 9.20 10.80
CA ASP A 214 -12.43 9.93 11.54
C ASP A 214 -12.63 11.46 11.46
N LEU A 215 -13.39 11.95 10.46
CA LEU A 215 -13.71 13.36 10.33
C LEU A 215 -15.00 13.67 11.12
N PRO A 216 -14.93 14.39 12.24
CA PRO A 216 -16.11 14.69 13.03
C PRO A 216 -17.02 15.68 12.29
N ARG A 217 -18.35 15.47 12.37
CA ARG A 217 -19.34 16.45 11.92
C ARG A 217 -19.77 17.32 13.09
N LEU A 218 -19.67 18.65 12.90
CA LEU A 218 -20.17 19.64 13.85
C LEU A 218 -21.67 19.80 13.68
N LEU A 219 -22.41 19.65 14.78
CA LEU A 219 -23.86 19.81 14.83
C LEU A 219 -24.23 20.99 15.74
N PRO A 220 -25.18 21.85 15.34
CA PRO A 220 -25.70 22.87 16.24
C PRO A 220 -26.47 22.21 17.39
N PHE A 221 -26.14 22.62 18.62
CA PHE A 221 -26.79 22.14 19.82
C PHE A 221 -28.01 23.00 20.17
N ALA A 222 -29.18 22.37 20.20
CA ALA A 222 -30.47 23.01 20.43
C ALA A 222 -30.83 23.21 21.91
N GLY A 223 -30.13 22.50 22.82
CA GLY A 223 -30.42 22.50 24.25
C GLY A 223 -31.01 21.16 24.72
N THR A 224 -31.76 21.20 25.82
CA THR A 224 -32.36 20.02 26.45
C THR A 224 -33.86 20.04 26.27
N LEU A 225 -34.47 18.91 25.88
CA LEU A 225 -35.91 18.78 25.74
C LEU A 225 -36.64 18.97 27.09
N PRO A 226 -37.86 19.55 27.12
CA PRO A 226 -38.65 19.98 25.96
C PRO A 226 -38.17 21.33 25.41
N LEU A 227 -38.21 21.47 24.09
CA LEU A 227 -37.92 22.72 23.39
C LEU A 227 -39.18 23.19 22.65
N SER A 228 -39.42 24.49 22.56
CA SER A 228 -40.51 25.01 21.71
C SER A 228 -40.14 24.88 20.23
N SER A 229 -41.14 24.77 19.35
CA SER A 229 -40.91 24.78 17.90
C SER A 229 -40.16 26.03 17.45
N SER A 230 -40.44 27.18 18.07
CA SER A 230 -39.71 28.43 17.81
C SER A 230 -38.23 28.38 18.18
N GLN A 231 -37.85 27.65 19.24
CA GLN A 231 -36.43 27.45 19.60
C GLN A 231 -35.72 26.58 18.56
N ILE A 232 -36.40 25.54 18.07
CA ILE A 232 -35.86 24.62 17.06
C ILE A 232 -35.72 25.32 15.69
N GLU A 233 -36.72 26.11 15.30
CA GLU A 233 -36.72 26.87 14.04
C GLU A 233 -35.70 28.01 14.02
N ALA A 234 -35.39 28.60 15.19
CA ALA A 234 -34.40 29.67 15.30
C ALA A 234 -32.95 29.20 15.04
N ILE A 235 -32.68 27.90 15.06
CA ILE A 235 -31.35 27.34 14.80
C ILE A 235 -31.10 27.39 13.30
N ALA A 236 -30.10 28.17 12.86
CA ALA A 236 -29.77 28.24 11.44
C ALA A 236 -29.27 26.87 10.93
N ALA A 237 -29.66 26.51 9.71
CA ALA A 237 -29.05 25.38 9.01
C ALA A 237 -27.56 25.65 8.81
N VAL A 238 -26.75 24.59 8.84
CA VAL A 238 -25.30 24.68 8.87
C VAL A 238 -24.71 23.95 7.69
N GLU A 239 -23.92 24.65 6.90
CA GLU A 239 -23.18 24.08 5.78
C GLU A 239 -21.68 24.09 6.11
N ALA A 240 -21.03 22.95 5.97
CA ALA A 240 -19.60 22.80 6.25
C ALA A 240 -18.79 23.16 5.00
N GLU A 241 -17.77 24.00 5.16
CA GLU A 241 -16.97 24.54 4.07
C GLU A 241 -15.63 23.80 3.93
N GLY A 242 -15.33 23.35 2.71
CA GLY A 242 -14.03 22.83 2.32
C GLY A 242 -13.68 21.45 2.91
N PRO A 243 -12.42 20.98 2.71
CA PRO A 243 -12.00 19.62 3.05
C PRO A 243 -11.86 19.36 4.56
N PHE A 244 -11.91 20.41 5.37
CA PHE A 244 -11.80 20.33 6.84
C PHE A 244 -13.14 20.55 7.54
N GLY A 245 -14.24 20.70 6.79
CA GLY A 245 -15.58 20.89 7.35
C GLY A 245 -15.70 22.13 8.24
N LEU A 246 -15.17 23.27 7.78
CA LEU A 246 -15.20 24.51 8.56
C LEU A 246 -16.62 25.03 8.68
N VAL A 247 -16.99 25.53 9.86
CA VAL A 247 -18.33 26.06 10.12
C VAL A 247 -18.24 27.48 10.67
N SER A 248 -18.89 28.42 10.00
CA SER A 248 -19.04 29.80 10.46
C SER A 248 -20.35 29.97 11.23
N SER A 249 -20.28 30.44 12.47
CA SER A 249 -21.41 30.44 13.40
C SER A 249 -21.74 31.83 13.97
N PRO A 250 -23.03 32.15 14.21
CA PRO A 250 -23.42 33.30 15.01
C PRO A 250 -22.88 33.23 16.44
N GLN A 251 -22.63 34.40 17.05
CA GLN A 251 -22.14 34.47 18.43
C GLN A 251 -23.14 33.82 19.40
N GLY A 252 -22.66 32.89 20.23
CA GLY A 252 -23.45 32.24 21.28
C GLY A 252 -24.06 30.88 20.92
N GLN A 253 -23.96 30.43 19.68
CA GLN A 253 -24.39 29.08 19.30
C GLN A 253 -23.47 28.02 19.93
N GLN A 254 -24.08 27.02 20.57
CA GLN A 254 -23.36 25.85 21.08
C GLN A 254 -23.25 24.78 19.98
N TRP A 255 -22.16 24.02 20.00
CA TRP A 255 -21.81 23.04 18.97
C TRP A 255 -21.44 21.71 19.61
N LEU A 256 -21.82 20.62 18.96
CA LEU A 256 -21.43 19.27 19.33
C LEU A 256 -20.65 18.63 18.18
N ALA A 257 -19.43 18.19 18.43
CA ALA A 257 -18.65 17.41 17.48
C ALA A 257 -18.94 15.92 17.71
N LEU A 258 -19.50 15.26 16.70
CA LEU A 258 -19.73 13.81 16.71
C LEU A 258 -18.89 13.13 15.62
N PRO A 259 -18.52 11.85 15.78
CA PRO A 259 -17.88 11.08 14.71
C PRO A 259 -18.68 11.14 13.41
N GLY A 260 -18.00 10.99 12.26
CA GLY A 260 -18.61 10.97 10.93
C GLY A 260 -19.40 9.69 10.65
N TRP A 261 -20.22 9.20 11.58
CA TRP A 261 -21.02 8.01 11.37
C TRP A 261 -22.04 8.22 10.26
N GLN A 262 -22.29 7.18 9.47
CA GLN A 262 -23.18 7.23 8.32
C GLN A 262 -24.55 7.86 8.64
N ALA A 263 -25.14 7.52 9.79
CA ALA A 263 -26.44 8.05 10.22
C ALA A 263 -26.44 9.58 10.40
N ILE A 264 -25.30 10.17 10.79
CA ILE A 264 -25.15 11.62 10.90
C ILE A 264 -24.82 12.21 9.54
N LEU A 265 -23.95 11.58 8.75
CA LEU A 265 -23.55 12.08 7.42
C LEU A 265 -24.73 12.13 6.44
N THR A 266 -25.69 11.21 6.54
CA THR A 266 -26.89 11.21 5.69
C THR A 266 -27.93 12.24 6.07
N ALA A 267 -27.82 12.85 7.26
CA ALA A 267 -28.77 13.87 7.69
C ALA A 267 -28.53 15.20 6.96
N GLU A 268 -29.58 15.79 6.40
CA GLU A 268 -29.49 17.01 5.61
C GLU A 268 -29.40 18.25 6.51
N ASP A 269 -30.30 18.39 7.49
CA ASP A 269 -30.30 19.50 8.46
C ASP A 269 -30.33 18.99 9.91
N PRO A 270 -29.24 18.33 10.37
CA PRO A 270 -29.18 17.74 11.69
C PRO A 270 -28.99 18.78 12.80
N ILE A 271 -29.75 18.63 13.88
CA ILE A 271 -29.55 19.30 15.17
C ILE A 271 -29.29 18.27 16.27
N ALA A 272 -28.53 18.67 17.29
CA ALA A 272 -28.34 17.85 18.49
C ALA A 272 -29.14 18.42 19.67
N CYS A 273 -29.77 17.56 20.48
CA CYS A 273 -30.39 17.95 21.75
C CYS A 273 -30.14 16.90 22.83
N LEU A 274 -30.38 17.26 24.09
CA LEU A 274 -30.32 16.34 25.23
C LEU A 274 -31.72 15.93 25.69
N GLU A 275 -31.85 14.70 26.17
CA GLU A 275 -32.99 14.23 26.95
C GLU A 275 -32.52 13.15 27.92
N GLN A 276 -33.32 12.87 28.96
CA GLN A 276 -33.10 11.68 29.78
C GLN A 276 -33.60 10.43 29.05
N ILE A 277 -32.80 9.36 29.07
CA ILE A 277 -33.12 8.15 28.31
C ILE A 277 -34.46 7.51 28.71
N ASP A 278 -34.87 7.65 29.97
CA ASP A 278 -36.12 7.10 30.51
C ASP A 278 -37.37 7.85 30.04
N ARG A 279 -37.21 9.02 29.41
CA ARG A 279 -38.30 9.79 28.80
C ARG A 279 -38.51 9.47 27.33
N LEU A 280 -37.65 8.64 26.74
CA LEU A 280 -37.81 8.21 25.35
C LEU A 280 -38.86 7.10 25.25
N PRO A 281 -39.66 7.07 24.16
CA PRO A 281 -40.53 5.93 23.89
C PRO A 281 -39.70 4.65 23.76
N ASN A 282 -40.20 3.54 24.34
CA ASN A 282 -39.50 2.26 24.40
C ASN A 282 -38.10 2.35 25.06
N ALA A 283 -37.95 3.20 26.08
CA ALA A 283 -36.69 3.32 26.83
C ALA A 283 -36.19 1.94 27.33
N PRO A 284 -34.90 1.63 27.15
CA PRO A 284 -34.33 0.37 27.62
C PRO A 284 -34.27 0.33 29.15
N GLU A 285 -34.38 -0.86 29.74
CA GLU A 285 -34.16 -1.05 31.18
C GLU A 285 -32.72 -0.66 31.57
N GLY A 286 -32.56 0.03 32.69
CA GLY A 286 -31.25 0.42 33.20
C GLY A 286 -31.23 1.76 33.93
N PRO A 287 -30.03 2.27 34.25
CA PRO A 287 -29.89 3.58 34.89
C PRO A 287 -30.32 4.70 33.94
N THR A 288 -31.09 5.64 34.48
CA THR A 288 -31.42 6.89 33.79
C THR A 288 -30.16 7.74 33.64
N GLU A 289 -29.85 8.14 32.41
CA GLU A 289 -28.76 9.06 32.09
C GLU A 289 -29.17 10.00 30.95
N ALA A 290 -28.49 11.15 30.88
CA ALA A 290 -28.67 12.09 29.78
C ALA A 290 -28.05 11.51 28.51
N VAL A 291 -28.81 11.54 27.42
CA VAL A 291 -28.37 11.09 26.10
C VAL A 291 -28.41 12.24 25.11
N VAL A 292 -27.48 12.23 24.16
CA VAL A 292 -27.54 13.08 22.98
C VAL A 292 -28.48 12.43 21.98
N LEU A 293 -29.40 13.23 21.46
CA LEU A 293 -30.28 12.91 20.36
C LEU A 293 -29.84 13.73 19.15
N VAL A 294 -29.72 13.09 17.98
CA VAL A 294 -29.56 13.80 16.71
C VAL A 294 -30.86 13.68 15.93
N VAL A 295 -31.41 14.81 15.55
CA VAL A 295 -32.67 14.90 14.79
C VAL A 295 -32.39 15.60 13.46
N ASP A 296 -32.78 14.98 12.35
CA ASP A 296 -32.76 15.62 11.04
C ASP A 296 -34.04 16.41 10.84
N ARG A 297 -33.93 17.74 10.76
CA ARG A 297 -35.08 18.65 10.58
C ARG A 297 -35.62 18.66 9.16
N ALA A 298 -34.85 18.19 8.18
CA ALA A 298 -35.29 18.09 6.80
C ALA A 298 -36.25 16.90 6.60
N ASP A 299 -36.12 15.87 7.43
CA ASP A 299 -36.88 14.63 7.33
C ASP A 299 -38.11 14.63 8.25
N ARG A 300 -39.29 14.93 7.68
CA ARG A 300 -40.55 15.09 8.42
C ARG A 300 -41.66 14.15 7.95
N ASP A 301 -41.35 13.28 7.00
CA ASP A 301 -42.31 12.32 6.46
C ASP A 301 -42.49 11.18 7.48
N TRP A 302 -43.74 10.98 7.91
CA TRP A 302 -44.04 9.95 8.89
C TRP A 302 -43.77 8.55 8.31
N ASP A 303 -43.15 7.70 9.12
CA ASP A 303 -42.94 6.28 8.86
C ASP A 303 -43.06 5.47 10.17
N ALA A 304 -43.67 4.29 10.11
CA ALA A 304 -43.90 3.45 11.28
C ALA A 304 -42.61 2.83 11.84
N ASP A 305 -41.50 2.84 11.08
CA ASP A 305 -40.22 2.28 11.49
C ASP A 305 -39.29 3.30 12.19
N HIS A 306 -39.73 4.55 12.37
CA HIS A 306 -38.89 5.65 12.85
C HIS A 306 -39.49 6.42 14.03
N PHE A 307 -38.61 7.06 14.80
CA PHE A 307 -38.97 7.97 15.88
C PHE A 307 -38.87 9.41 15.39
N PHE A 308 -39.77 10.28 15.85
CA PHE A 308 -39.86 11.67 15.40
C PHE A 308 -39.87 12.64 16.57
N LEU A 309 -39.29 13.82 16.38
CA LEU A 309 -39.49 14.96 17.24
C LEU A 309 -40.81 15.63 16.86
N VAL A 310 -41.77 15.65 17.78
CA VAL A 310 -43.15 16.07 17.53
C VAL A 310 -43.51 17.22 18.45
N GLU A 311 -44.19 18.24 17.92
CA GLU A 311 -44.69 19.35 18.71
C GLU A 311 -45.86 18.92 19.62
N GLN A 312 -45.74 19.20 20.93
CA GLN A 312 -46.80 18.96 21.91
C GLN A 312 -47.05 20.21 22.75
N ALA A 313 -48.14 20.21 23.53
CA ALA A 313 -48.54 21.33 24.37
C ALA A 313 -47.46 21.75 25.41
N GLU A 314 -46.68 20.79 25.91
CA GLU A 314 -45.58 21.02 26.86
C GLU A 314 -44.21 21.22 26.19
N GLY A 315 -44.19 21.34 24.86
CA GLY A 315 -42.99 21.44 24.03
C GLY A 315 -42.68 20.15 23.27
N ALA A 316 -41.68 20.22 22.39
CA ALA A 316 -41.31 19.13 21.49
C ALA A 316 -40.76 17.91 22.25
N ARG A 317 -41.21 16.73 21.84
CA ARG A 317 -40.85 15.43 22.44
C ARG A 317 -40.60 14.38 21.37
N ILE A 318 -39.77 13.40 21.68
CA ILE A 318 -39.61 12.21 20.83
C ILE A 318 -40.84 11.32 20.99
N GLN A 319 -41.41 10.91 19.86
CA GLN A 319 -42.57 10.02 19.80
C GLN A 319 -42.40 8.97 18.70
N TRP A 320 -42.99 7.81 18.93
CA TRP A 320 -43.23 6.78 17.93
C TRP A 320 -44.72 6.44 17.91
N SER A 321 -45.25 6.13 16.73
CA SER A 321 -46.64 5.72 16.56
C SER A 321 -46.76 4.76 15.38
N PRO A 322 -47.50 3.64 15.53
CA PRO A 322 -47.75 2.70 14.43
C PRO A 322 -48.72 3.26 13.38
N SER A 323 -49.35 4.40 13.66
CA SER A 323 -50.21 5.15 12.74
C SER A 323 -49.75 6.61 12.63
N ALA A 324 -50.16 7.27 11.54
CA ALA A 324 -49.79 8.66 11.26
C ALA A 324 -49.98 9.58 12.48
N ILE A 325 -48.94 10.36 12.80
CA ILE A 325 -48.94 11.32 13.90
C ILE A 325 -49.72 12.56 13.46
N ALA A 326 -50.75 12.94 14.22
CA ALA A 326 -51.60 14.09 13.91
C ALA A 326 -50.95 15.44 14.23
N ALA A 327 -50.01 15.46 15.17
CA ALA A 327 -49.27 16.65 15.56
C ALA A 327 -48.11 16.96 14.58
N PRO A 328 -47.67 18.22 14.45
CA PRO A 328 -46.57 18.59 13.58
C PRO A 328 -45.28 17.83 13.89
N ILE A 329 -44.70 17.20 12.87
CA ILE A 329 -43.37 16.57 12.93
C ILE A 329 -42.33 17.65 12.64
N LEU A 330 -41.37 17.80 13.57
CA LEU A 330 -40.27 18.77 13.50
C LEU A 330 -38.99 18.16 12.91
N GLY A 331 -38.89 16.82 12.92
CA GLY A 331 -37.78 16.08 12.31
C GLY A 331 -37.73 14.62 12.75
N ARG A 332 -36.91 13.81 12.08
CA ARG A 332 -36.71 12.38 12.39
C ARG A 332 -35.50 12.20 13.30
N LEU A 333 -35.62 11.35 14.32
CA LEU A 333 -34.50 10.95 15.17
C LEU A 333 -33.59 9.98 14.39
N VAL A 334 -32.31 10.33 14.22
CA VAL A 334 -31.33 9.54 13.46
C VAL A 334 -30.27 8.87 14.34
N LEU A 335 -30.03 9.38 15.54
CA LEU A 335 -29.03 8.83 16.46
C LEU A 335 -29.40 9.10 17.92
N ILE A 336 -29.13 8.12 18.78
CA ILE A 336 -29.07 8.28 20.24
C ILE A 336 -27.66 7.91 20.69
N LEU A 337 -26.98 8.83 21.36
CA LEU A 337 -25.63 8.62 21.89
C LEU A 337 -25.64 8.74 23.42
N ARG A 338 -25.27 7.65 24.09
CA ARG A 338 -24.98 7.64 25.53
C ARG A 338 -23.60 8.27 25.80
N PRO A 339 -23.39 8.84 27.00
CA PRO A 339 -22.09 9.36 27.38
C PRO A 339 -21.03 8.24 27.37
N LYS A 340 -19.78 8.62 27.09
CA LYS A 340 -18.65 7.69 27.15
C LYS A 340 -18.53 7.15 28.58
N ARG A 341 -18.51 5.83 28.75
CA ARG A 341 -18.13 5.22 30.02
C ARG A 341 -16.66 5.51 30.29
N VAL A 342 -16.38 6.27 31.35
CA VAL A 342 -15.03 6.50 31.80
C VAL A 342 -14.77 5.62 33.01
N LEU A 343 -13.93 4.59 32.83
CA LEU A 343 -13.55 3.69 33.92
C LEU A 343 -12.48 4.33 34.83
N ASP A 344 -11.63 5.21 34.27
CA ASP A 344 -10.73 6.11 35.01
C ASP A 344 -10.17 7.19 34.06
N GLU A 345 -10.40 8.49 34.32
CA GLU A 345 -9.92 9.58 33.46
C GLU A 345 -8.39 9.70 33.49
N ALA A 346 -7.76 9.32 34.61
CA ALA A 346 -6.32 9.47 34.82
C ALA A 346 -5.49 8.47 33.99
N ALA A 347 -6.06 7.30 33.65
CA ALA A 347 -5.33 6.26 32.93
C ALA A 347 -5.06 6.62 31.46
N ILE A 348 -5.90 7.46 30.83
CA ILE A 348 -5.80 7.82 29.40
C ILE A 348 -4.54 8.65 29.11
N ALA A 349 -4.03 9.39 30.09
CA ALA A 349 -2.86 10.26 29.92
C ALA A 349 -1.51 9.54 30.11
N THR A 350 -1.50 8.29 30.56
CA THR A 350 -0.26 7.56 30.86
C THR A 350 -0.07 6.46 29.83
N PRO A 351 0.82 6.64 28.84
CA PRO A 351 1.08 5.57 27.88
C PRO A 351 1.79 4.45 28.64
N TRP A 352 1.15 3.28 28.69
CA TRP A 352 1.64 2.00 29.21
C TRP A 352 1.67 1.83 30.74
N GLN A 353 0.53 1.42 31.29
CA GLN A 353 0.54 0.35 32.30
C GLN A 353 0.24 -0.95 31.55
N PHE A 354 1.26 -1.81 31.40
CA PHE A 354 1.00 -3.19 31.02
C PHE A 354 0.32 -3.86 32.21
N GLU A 355 -0.80 -4.55 31.98
CA GLU A 355 -1.30 -5.53 32.95
C GLU A 355 -0.27 -6.67 33.04
N GLU A 356 0.22 -6.95 34.24
CA GLU A 356 1.14 -8.07 34.54
C GLU A 356 0.47 -9.43 34.40
#